data_AF-A0A3B1CMJ1-F1
#
_entry.id   AF-A0A3B1CMJ1-F1
#
_cell.length_a   1.000
_cell.length_b   1.000
_cell.length_c   1.000
_cell.angle_alpha   90.00
_cell.angle_beta   90.00
_cell.angle_gamma   90.00
#
_symmetry.space_group_name_H-M   'P 1'
#
loop_
_entity.id
_entity.type
_entity.pdbx_description
1 polymer ?
#
loop_
_entity_poly.entity_id
_entity_poly.type
_entity_poly.pdbx_seq_one_letter_code
_entity_poly.pdbx_strand_id
1 'polypeptide(L)'
;MVLSTRTKLQGIIEVDEVMIGGKATGKRGRGAEGKSLIAVAVEVKGRKTGRVRISKISDASSESLKEFIETNIKQSSAIITDG
;
A
#
# COMPACT_ATOMS: atom_id res chain seq x y z
N MET A 1 1.71 -2.44 17.46
CA MET A 1 2.08 -3.86 17.69
C MET A 1 2.33 -4.51 16.34
N VAL A 2 3.49 -5.12 16.12
CA VAL A 2 3.83 -5.83 14.86
C VAL A 2 3.66 -7.32 15.11
N LEU A 3 2.90 -8.01 14.26
CA LEU A 3 2.72 -9.46 14.36
C LEU A 3 4.02 -10.16 13.92
N SER A 4 4.64 -10.91 14.83
CA SER A 4 5.90 -11.64 14.60
C SER A 4 5.74 -12.73 13.54
N THR A 5 4.58 -13.38 13.48
CA THR A 5 4.22 -14.32 12.40
C THR A 5 3.52 -13.57 11.26
N ARG A 6 4.32 -13.05 10.31
CA ARG A 6 3.79 -12.30 9.17
C ARG A 6 3.18 -13.24 8.13
N THR A 7 1.88 -13.55 8.25
CA THR A 7 1.12 -14.21 7.18
C THR A 7 0.56 -13.20 6.18
N LYS A 8 0.28 -13.65 4.94
CA LYS A 8 -0.34 -12.81 3.91
C LYS A 8 -1.72 -12.31 4.36
N LEU A 9 -2.10 -11.12 3.89
CA LEU A 9 -3.46 -10.60 4.01
C LEU A 9 -4.42 -11.51 3.23
N GLN A 10 -5.67 -11.59 3.68
CA GLN A 10 -6.68 -12.43 3.05
C GLN A 10 -8.08 -11.82 3.13
N GLY A 11 -8.93 -12.17 2.17
CA GLY A 11 -10.32 -11.70 2.09
C GLY A 11 -10.49 -10.57 1.09
N ILE A 12 -11.21 -9.51 1.47
CA ILE A 12 -11.31 -8.28 0.68
C ILE A 12 -10.20 -7.34 1.13
N ILE A 13 -9.34 -6.95 0.21
CA ILE A 13 -8.17 -6.11 0.47
C ILE A 13 -8.26 -4.85 -0.38
N GLU A 14 -8.20 -3.69 0.26
CA GLU A 14 -8.04 -2.41 -0.42
C GLU A 14 -6.55 -2.12 -0.57
N VAL A 15 -6.11 -1.78 -1.78
CA VAL A 15 -4.72 -1.47 -2.10
C VAL A 15 -4.67 -0.09 -2.75
N ASP A 16 -3.82 0.77 -2.19
CA ASP A 16 -3.65 2.16 -2.65
C ASP A 16 -2.20 2.60 -2.46
N GLU A 17 -1.85 3.72 -3.09
CA GLU A 17 -0.55 4.36 -3.04
C GLU A 17 -0.63 5.74 -2.40
N VAL A 18 0.31 6.03 -1.52
CA VAL A 18 0.41 7.35 -0.88
C VAL A 18 1.82 7.90 -0.98
N MET A 19 1.91 9.19 -1.28
CA MET A 19 3.18 9.93 -1.30
C MET A 19 3.42 10.62 0.04
N ILE A 20 4.40 10.12 0.80
CA ILE A 20 4.78 10.64 2.12
C ILE A 20 6.10 11.40 2.01
N GLY A 21 6.13 12.64 2.50
CA GLY A 21 7.35 13.44 2.56
C GLY A 21 7.20 14.64 3.50
N GLY A 22 8.34 15.16 3.96
CA GLY A 22 8.41 16.32 4.83
C GLY A 22 8.12 17.64 4.10
N LYS A 23 8.09 18.74 4.87
CA LYS A 23 7.98 20.09 4.28
C LYS A 23 9.26 20.39 3.49
N ALA A 24 9.13 20.59 2.19
CA ALA A 24 10.20 21.03 1.30
C ALA A 24 9.90 22.40 0.71
N THR A 25 10.95 23.17 0.44
CA THR A 25 10.86 24.41 -0.36
C THR A 25 10.68 24.05 -1.83
N GLY A 26 9.80 24.76 -2.56
CA GLY A 26 9.56 24.52 -3.98
C GLY A 26 8.16 23.96 -4.27
N LYS A 27 8.05 23.12 -5.32
CA LYS A 27 6.77 22.55 -5.79
C LYS A 27 6.03 21.83 -4.65
N ARG A 28 4.70 22.02 -4.59
CA ARG A 28 3.80 21.38 -3.62
C ARG A 28 2.92 20.34 -4.32
N GLY A 29 2.27 19.48 -3.54
CA GLY A 29 1.35 18.45 -4.07
C GLY A 29 2.04 17.13 -4.41
N ARG A 30 1.36 16.21 -5.10
CA ARG A 30 1.85 14.84 -5.36
C ARG A 30 3.18 14.84 -6.13
N GLY A 31 3.37 15.70 -7.13
CA GLY A 31 4.63 15.83 -7.89
C GLY A 31 5.76 16.65 -7.24
N ALA A 32 5.76 16.81 -5.91
CA ALA A 32 6.83 17.50 -5.22
C ALA A 32 8.02 16.55 -4.97
N GLU A 33 9.24 17.03 -5.22
CA GLU A 33 10.47 16.28 -4.95
C GLU A 33 10.63 15.94 -3.46
N GLY A 34 11.37 14.86 -3.18
CA GLY A 34 11.64 14.41 -1.80
C GLY A 34 10.51 13.63 -1.13
N LYS A 35 9.49 13.21 -1.88
CA LYS A 35 8.44 12.31 -1.40
C LYS A 35 8.79 10.85 -1.68
N SER A 36 8.51 9.99 -0.72
CA SER A 36 8.55 8.55 -0.90
C SER A 36 7.16 8.06 -1.31
N LEU A 37 7.12 7.22 -2.34
CA LEU A 37 5.90 6.51 -2.71
C LEU A 37 5.77 5.24 -1.87
N ILE A 38 4.61 5.07 -1.27
CA ILE A 38 4.31 4.01 -0.31
C ILE A 38 3.08 3.26 -0.78
N ALA A 39 3.21 1.96 -1.01
CA ALA A 39 2.08 1.07 -1.21
C ALA A 39 1.48 0.68 0.15
N VAL A 40 0.15 0.70 0.23
CA VAL A 40 -0.62 0.35 1.41
C VAL A 40 -1.67 -0.70 1.01
N ALA A 41 -1.76 -1.78 1.77
CA ALA A 41 -2.81 -2.78 1.63
C ALA A 41 -3.51 -3.02 2.97
N VAL A 42 -4.84 -2.97 3.00
CA VAL A 42 -5.66 -3.08 4.22
C VAL A 42 -6.74 -4.14 4.03
N GLU A 43 -6.87 -5.04 5.02
CA GLU A 43 -8.03 -5.93 5.09
C GLU A 43 -9.32 -5.16 5.40
N VAL A 44 -10.34 -5.34 4.58
CA VAL A 44 -11.68 -4.79 4.80
C VAL A 44 -12.54 -5.83 5.51
N LYS A 45 -13.01 -5.48 6.71
CA LYS A 45 -13.87 -6.33 7.56
C LYS A 45 -15.21 -5.65 7.78
N GLY A 46 -16.01 -5.55 6.72
CA GLY A 46 -17.27 -4.80 6.71
C GLY A 46 -17.01 -3.32 6.91
N ARG A 47 -17.48 -2.74 8.03
CA ARG A 47 -17.24 -1.33 8.40
C ARG A 47 -15.94 -1.09 9.19
N LYS A 48 -15.09 -2.12 9.33
CA LYS A 48 -13.84 -2.06 10.12
C LYS A 48 -12.66 -2.41 9.24
N THR A 49 -11.48 -1.94 9.63
CA THR A 49 -10.20 -2.33 9.04
C THR A 49 -9.55 -3.46 9.85
N GLY A 50 -8.87 -4.36 9.15
CA GLY A 50 -8.11 -5.47 9.71
C GLY A 50 -6.62 -5.18 9.71
N ARG A 51 -5.82 -6.15 9.27
CA ARG A 51 -4.37 -6.02 9.18
C ARG A 51 -3.97 -5.11 8.02
N VAL A 52 -2.87 -4.39 8.19
CA VAL A 52 -2.29 -3.49 7.18
C VAL A 52 -0.87 -3.94 6.79
N ARG A 53 -0.54 -3.77 5.52
CA ARG A 53 0.82 -3.87 4.97
C ARG A 53 1.20 -2.55 4.35
N ILE A 54 2.40 -2.10 4.65
CA ILE A 54 2.93 -0.83 4.17
C ILE A 54 4.35 -1.13 3.66
N SER A 55 4.65 -0.72 2.44
CA SER A 55 6.00 -0.83 1.87
C SER A 55 6.32 0.39 1.04
N LYS A 56 7.59 0.81 1.07
CA LYS A 56 8.10 1.75 0.09
C LYS A 56 8.22 1.05 -1.26
N ILE A 57 7.77 1.71 -2.33
CA ILE A 57 7.92 1.26 -3.71
C ILE A 57 8.79 2.27 -4.48
N SER A 58 9.45 1.83 -5.54
CA SER A 58 10.37 2.67 -6.33
C SER A 58 9.64 3.69 -7.20
N ASP A 59 8.47 3.31 -7.71
CA ASP A 59 7.66 4.06 -8.67
C ASP A 59 6.20 3.58 -8.63
N ALA A 60 5.30 4.33 -9.28
CA ALA A 60 3.87 4.03 -9.36
C ALA A 60 3.54 3.11 -10.56
N SER A 61 4.47 2.22 -10.92
CA SER A 61 4.25 1.27 -12.02
C SER A 61 3.40 0.09 -11.56
N SER A 62 2.69 -0.51 -12.52
CA SER A 62 1.94 -1.74 -12.31
C SER A 62 2.83 -2.88 -11.80
N GLU A 63 4.10 -2.92 -12.25
CA GLU A 63 5.09 -3.91 -11.85
C GLU A 63 5.43 -3.80 -10.36
N SER A 64 5.76 -2.59 -9.89
CA SER A 64 6.06 -2.31 -8.47
C SER A 64 4.88 -2.65 -7.56
N LEU A 65 3.67 -2.30 -7.96
CA LEU A 65 2.44 -2.64 -7.23
C LEU A 65 2.17 -4.14 -7.22
N LYS A 66 2.36 -4.82 -8.35
CA LYS A 66 2.14 -6.26 -8.47
C LYS A 66 3.08 -7.05 -7.57
N GLU A 67 4.36 -6.70 -7.52
CA GLU A 67 5.32 -7.34 -6.61
C GLU A 67 4.91 -7.17 -5.14
N PHE A 68 4.45 -5.97 -4.76
CA PHE A 68 3.93 -5.71 -3.42
C PHE A 68 2.71 -6.58 -3.11
N ILE A 69 1.75 -6.67 -4.04
CA ILE A 69 0.54 -7.49 -3.91
C ILE A 69 0.91 -8.97 -3.75
N GLU A 70 1.74 -9.52 -4.64
CA GLU A 70 2.10 -10.94 -4.64
C GLU A 70 2.85 -11.33 -3.36
N THR A 71 3.67 -10.43 -2.83
CA THR A 71 4.40 -10.63 -1.58
C THR A 71 3.48 -10.63 -0.36
N ASN A 72 2.47 -9.76 -0.34
CA ASN A 72 1.72 -9.43 0.88
C ASN A 72 0.31 -10.01 0.94
N ILE A 73 -0.30 -10.36 -0.20
CA ILE A 73 -1.72 -10.70 -0.31
C ILE A 73 -1.86 -12.12 -0.85
N LYS A 74 -2.76 -12.90 -0.25
CA LYS A 74 -3.06 -14.26 -0.70
C LYS A 74 -3.79 -14.20 -2.04
N GLN A 75 -3.37 -15.01 -3.02
CA GLN A 75 -3.93 -15.00 -4.39
C GLN A 75 -5.45 -15.24 -4.45
N SER A 76 -6.03 -15.93 -3.47
CA SER A 76 -7.48 -16.15 -3.36
C SER A 76 -8.27 -14.95 -2.81
N SER A 77 -7.65 -13.78 -2.68
CA SER A 77 -8.27 -12.58 -2.12
C SER A 77 -8.87 -11.71 -3.22
N ALA A 78 -9.91 -10.94 -2.89
CA ALA A 78 -10.44 -9.90 -3.76
C ALA A 78 -9.68 -8.60 -3.48
N ILE A 79 -9.10 -8.01 -4.52
CA ILE A 79 -8.36 -6.75 -4.43
C ILE A 79 -9.24 -5.63 -4.98
N ILE A 80 -9.32 -4.52 -4.24
CA ILE A 80 -9.99 -3.29 -4.63
C ILE A 80 -8.90 -2.22 -4.78
N THR A 81 -8.83 -1.60 -5.96
CA THR A 81 -7.96 -0.48 -6.30
C THR A 81 -8.80 0.69 -6.80
N ASP A 82 -8.27 1.91 -6.72
CA ASP A 82 -8.90 3.11 -7.29
C ASP A 82 -8.59 3.31 -8.79
N GLY A 83 -7.63 2.55 -9.34
CA GLY A 83 -7.30 2.46 -10.77
C GLY A 83 -8.02 1.34 -11.51
#